data_AF-A0A838HU92-F1
#
_entry.id   AF-A0A838HU92-F1
#
_cell.length_a   1.000
_cell.length_b   1.000
_cell.length_c   1.000
_cell.angle_alpha   90.00
_cell.angle_beta   90.00
_cell.angle_gamma   90.00
#
_symmetry.space_group_name_H-M   'P 1'
#
loop_
_entity.id
_entity.type
_entity.pdbx_description
1 polymer ?
#
loop_
_entity_poly.entity_id
_entity_poly.type
_entity_poly.pdbx_seq_one_letter_code
_entity_poly.pdbx_strand_id
1 'polypeptide(L)' 'MKCDTDRRGAFAVVTSRGRKAIEGAAPGHVEAVRRIFVDRLTGEQLDAIGAAAETVLAALDGLDGE' A
#
# COMPACT_ATOMS: atom_id res chain seq x y z
N MET A 1 7.62 17.82 10.56
CA MET A 1 6.87 18.03 11.82
C MET A 1 7.57 17.20 12.88
N LYS A 2 8.08 17.83 13.94
CA LYS A 2 8.81 17.12 15.02
C LYS A 2 7.78 16.47 15.95
N CYS A 3 8.13 15.33 16.52
CA CYS A 3 7.32 14.72 17.57
C CYS A 3 7.58 15.46 18.89
N ASP A 4 6.52 15.96 19.53
CA ASP A 4 6.64 16.76 20.75
C ASP A 4 7.03 15.91 21.97
N THR A 5 6.80 14.60 21.90
CA THR A 5 7.06 13.65 23.00
C THR A 5 8.34 12.83 22.81
N ASP A 6 8.88 12.71 21.59
CA ASP A 6 10.18 12.09 21.32
C ASP A 6 10.98 12.92 20.31
N ARG A 7 12.10 13.50 20.76
CA ARG A 7 12.98 14.35 19.95
C ARG A 7 13.67 13.62 18.79
N ARG A 8 13.65 12.28 18.78
CA ARG A 8 14.16 11.45 17.67
C ARG A 8 13.07 11.10 16.68
N GLY A 9 11.80 11.31 17.02
CA GLY A 9 10.64 11.03 16.18
C GLY A 9 10.34 12.17 15.20
N ALA A 10 9.88 11.78 14.01
CA ALA A 10 9.37 12.70 13.00
C ALA A 10 8.10 12.15 12.35
N PHE A 11 7.17 13.03 12.01
CA PHE A 11 5.98 12.65 11.24
C PHE A 11 6.23 12.83 9.74
N ALA A 12 5.93 11.79 8.98
CA ALA A 12 5.72 11.88 7.53
C ALA A 12 4.27 12.29 7.27
N VAL A 13 4.07 13.49 6.72
CA VAL A 13 2.73 14.03 6.45
C VAL A 13 2.56 14.31 4.97
N VAL A 14 1.40 13.93 4.43
CA VAL A 14 1.02 14.26 3.05
C VAL A 14 0.64 15.73 3.00
N THR A 15 1.37 16.51 2.20
CA THR A 15 1.06 17.92 1.98
C THR A 15 -0.22 18.08 1.15
N SER A 16 -0.84 19.25 1.17
CA SER A 16 -2.02 19.53 0.34
C SER A 16 -1.73 19.36 -1.17
N ARG A 17 -0.52 19.71 -1.62
CA ARG A 17 -0.07 19.44 -3.00
C ARG A 17 0.06 17.94 -3.26
N GLY A 18 0.68 17.20 -2.34
CA GLY A 18 0.82 15.75 -2.45
C GLY A 18 -0.54 15.05 -2.50
N ARG A 19 -1.49 15.50 -1.67
CA ARG A 19 -2.87 15.00 -1.67
C ARG A 19 -3.54 15.20 -3.03
N LYS A 20 -3.49 16.41 -3.58
CA LYS A 20 -4.04 16.72 -4.92
C LYS A 20 -3.39 15.89 -6.02
N ALA A 21 -2.08 15.63 -5.92
CA ALA A 21 -1.38 14.78 -6.89
C ALA A 21 -1.87 13.33 -6.84
N ILE A 22 -2.06 12.76 -5.64
CA ILE A 22 -2.65 11.42 -5.46
C ILE A 22 -4.07 11.40 -6.01
N GLU A 23 -4.90 12.38 -5.67
CA GLU A 23 -6.29 12.48 -6.16
C GLU A 23 -6.37 12.59 -7.68
N GLY A 24 -5.47 13.34 -8.31
CA GLY A 24 -5.39 13.43 -9.76
C GLY A 24 -4.91 12.14 -10.44
N ALA A 25 -3.99 11.39 -9.81
CA ALA A 25 -3.44 10.15 -10.36
C ALA A 25 -4.34 8.93 -10.11
N ALA A 26 -5.10 8.92 -9.01
CA ALA A 26 -5.87 7.76 -8.57
C ALA A 26 -6.84 7.20 -9.61
N PRO A 27 -7.64 8.01 -10.34
CA PRO A 27 -8.56 7.48 -11.35
C PRO A 27 -7.84 6.68 -12.45
N GLY A 28 -6.76 7.23 -13.01
CA GLY A 28 -5.97 6.57 -14.05
C GLY A 28 -5.22 5.34 -13.53
N HIS A 29 -4.73 5.39 -12.29
CA HIS A 29 -4.12 4.23 -11.65
C HIS A 29 -5.12 3.09 -11.45
N VAL A 30 -6.30 3.39 -10.90
CA VAL A 30 -7.36 2.39 -10.68
C VAL A 30 -7.83 1.79 -12.00
N GLU A 31 -8.03 2.61 -13.04
CA GLU A 31 -8.41 2.10 -14.37
C GLU A 31 -7.36 1.12 -14.90
N ALA A 32 -6.07 1.46 -14.81
CA ALA A 32 -4.99 0.61 -15.28
C ALA A 32 -4.92 -0.72 -14.51
N VAL A 33 -4.99 -0.67 -13.17
CA VAL A 33 -4.98 -1.86 -12.31
C VAL A 33 -6.18 -2.76 -12.60
N ARG A 34 -7.38 -2.18 -12.78
CA ARG A 34 -8.56 -2.96 -13.14
C ARG A 34 -8.42 -3.62 -14.51
N ARG A 35 -8.03 -2.85 -15.53
CA ARG A 35 -7.92 -3.33 -16.91
C ARG A 35 -6.89 -4.45 -17.09
N ILE A 36 -5.75 -4.34 -16.39
CA ILE A 36 -4.59 -5.21 -16.59
C ILE A 36 -4.59 -6.38 -15.61
N PHE A 37 -5.15 -6.21 -14.41
CA PHE A 37 -5.04 -7.18 -13.33
C PHE A 37 -6.40 -7.64 -12.81
N VAL A 38 -7.16 -6.76 -12.14
CA VAL A 38 -8.34 -7.17 -11.37
C VAL A 38 -9.44 -7.77 -12.26
N ASP A 39 -9.78 -7.13 -13.37
CA ASP A 39 -10.86 -7.61 -14.26
C ASP A 39 -10.43 -8.81 -15.13
N ARG A 40 -9.18 -9.29 -14.99
CA ARG A 40 -8.65 -10.48 -15.69
C ARG A 40 -8.69 -11.75 -14.86
N LEU A 41 -8.99 -11.63 -13.58
CA LEU A 41 -8.93 -12.71 -12.62
C LEU A 41 -10.33 -13.00 -12.06
N THR A 42 -10.59 -14.28 -11.77
CA THR A 42 -11.79 -14.65 -11.01
C THR A 42 -11.62 -14.24 -9.55
N GLY A 43 -12.73 -14.22 -8.79
CA GLY A 43 -12.68 -13.97 -7.35
C GLY A 43 -11.74 -14.94 -6.63
N GLU A 44 -11.86 -16.24 -6.92
CA GLU A 44 -10.99 -17.28 -6.33
C GLU A 44 -9.50 -17.07 -6.64
N GLN A 45 -9.16 -16.58 -7.83
CA GLN A 45 -7.77 -16.27 -8.18
C GLN A 45 -7.23 -15.06 -7.42
N LEU A 46 -8.06 -14.02 -7.23
CA LEU A 46 -7.70 -12.86 -6.42
C LEU A 46 -7.49 -13.26 -4.95
N ASP A 47 -8.37 -14.10 -4.41
CA ASP A 47 -8.26 -14.62 -3.04
C ASP A 47 -6.96 -15.43 -2.86
N ALA A 48 -6.62 -16.28 -3.83
CA ALA A 48 -5.39 -17.06 -3.81
C ALA A 48 -4.13 -16.17 -3.82
N ILE A 49 -4.13 -15.09 -4.61
CA ILE A 49 -3.02 -14.12 -4.62
C ILE A 49 -2.90 -13.41 -3.27
N GLY A 50 -4.03 -13.02 -2.66
CA GLY A 50 -4.06 -12.45 -1.32
C GLY A 50 -3.43 -13.37 -0.28
N ALA A 51 -3.88 -14.63 -0.23
CA ALA A 51 -3.36 -15.63 0.71
C ALA A 51 -1.85 -15.91 0.52
N ALA A 52 -1.39 -15.95 -0.73
CA ALA A 52 0.03 -16.10 -1.04
C ALA A 52 0.85 -14.89 -0.56
N ALA A 53 0.37 -13.67 -0.77
CA ALA A 53 1.04 -12.45 -0.31
C ALA A 53 1.11 -12.38 1.22
N GLU A 54 0.04 -12.73 1.92
CA GLU A 54 0.01 -12.81 3.38
C GLU A 54 1.03 -13.80 3.94
N THR A 55 1.16 -14.97 3.32
CA THR A 55 2.15 -15.98 3.71
C THR A 55 3.58 -15.43 3.61
N VAL A 56 3.88 -14.68 2.55
CA VAL A 56 5.20 -14.06 2.36
C VAL A 56 5.43 -12.93 3.36
N LEU A 57 4.42 -12.08 3.60
CA LEU A 57 4.51 -10.99 4.57
C LEU A 57 4.74 -11.52 5.99
N ALA A 58 4.06 -12.60 6.39
CA ALA A 58 4.26 -13.25 7.68
C ALA A 58 5.69 -13.76 7.87
N ALA A 59 6.35 -14.20 6.80
CA ALA A 59 7.74 -14.60 6.85
C ALA A 59 8.67 -13.37 7.01
N LEU A 60 8.37 -12.23 6.40
CA LEU A 60 9.14 -10.99 6.56
C LEU A 60 9.04 -10.43 7.97
N ASP A 61 7.85 -10.40 8.56
CA ASP A 61 7.65 -9.93 9.93
C ASP A 61 8.43 -10.78 10.95
N GLY A 62 8.62 -12.07 10.64
CA GLY A 62 9.48 -12.96 11.43
C GLY A 62 10.98 -12.68 11.32
N LEU A 63 11.43 -12.00 10.26
CA LEU A 63 12.84 -11.65 10.02
C LEU A 63 13.24 -10.32 10.67
N ASP A 64 12.28 -9.42 10.92
CA ASP A 64 12.52 -8.14 11.59
C ASP A 64 12.58 -8.26 13.13
N GLY A 65 12.48 -9.49 13.66
CA GLY A 65 12.39 -9.83 15.09
C GLY A 65 13.58 -10.61 15.68
N GLU A 66 14.71 -10.76 14.98
CA GLU A 66 15.96 -11.34 15.50
C GLU A 66 17.07 -10.30 15.70
#